data_AF-A0A821EMJ8-F1
#
_entry.id   AF-A0A821EMJ8-F1
#
_cell.length_a   1.000
_cell.length_b   1.000
_cell.length_c   1.000
_cell.angle_alpha   90.00
_cell.angle_beta   90.00
_cell.angle_gamma   90.00
#
_symmetry.space_group_name_H-M   'P 1'
#
loop_
_entity.id
_entity.type
_entity.pdbx_description
1 polymer ?
#
loop_
_entity_poly.entity_id
_entity_poly.type
_entity_poly.pdbx_seq_one_letter_code
_entity_poly.pdbx_strand_id
1 'polypeptide(L)'
;IAAITGIIGVFATALLVAVISQKLELTRSERYVHNFVATIELAKAHKDQAANVLKYGWKVWYLRRKGKSNCIQYIQTQRKLLTSIHLARDIKQRQRKLADNYVSLLELFTVQRSTSAVTDETSQRVIVMEQKIDKVEDKLVEINQGMLNLEDKLNILLDRITKK
;
A
#
# COMPACT_ATOMS: atom_id res chain seq x y z
N ILE A 1 -10.54 38.21 -26.69
CA ILE A 1 -9.07 38.21 -26.45
C ILE A 1 -8.77 38.02 -24.97
N ALA A 2 -9.20 38.93 -24.08
CA ALA A 2 -8.96 38.82 -22.62
C ALA A 2 -9.39 37.48 -21.98
N ALA A 3 -10.56 36.94 -22.35
CA ALA A 3 -11.02 35.64 -21.83
C ALA A 3 -10.12 34.47 -22.24
N ILE A 4 -9.64 34.45 -23.49
CA ILE A 4 -8.76 33.40 -24.02
C ILE A 4 -7.38 33.49 -23.33
N THR A 5 -6.86 34.69 -23.15
CA THR A 5 -5.62 34.92 -22.40
C THR A 5 -5.75 34.46 -20.94
N GLY A 6 -6.89 34.70 -20.30
CA GLY A 6 -7.18 34.21 -18.95
C GLY A 6 -7.18 32.67 -18.87
N ILE A 7 -7.83 32.01 -19.81
CA ILE A 7 -7.86 30.53 -19.89
C ILE A 7 -6.44 29.96 -20.08
N ILE A 8 -5.64 30.55 -20.98
CA ILE A 8 -4.24 30.14 -21.22
C ILE A 8 -3.40 30.31 -19.95
N GLY A 9 -3.57 31.41 -19.21
CA GLY A 9 -2.87 31.65 -17.94
C GLY A 9 -3.20 30.60 -16.88
N VAL A 10 -4.45 30.14 -16.81
CA VAL A 10 -4.86 29.06 -15.88
C VAL A 10 -4.21 27.74 -16.29
N PHE A 11 -4.25 27.37 -17.57
CA PHE A 11 -3.59 26.15 -18.06
C PHE A 11 -2.07 26.18 -17.84
N ALA A 12 -1.42 27.31 -18.10
CA ALA A 12 0.01 27.48 -17.83
C ALA A 12 0.33 27.30 -16.34
N THR A 13 -0.49 27.86 -15.46
CA THR A 13 -0.32 27.70 -14.00
C THR A 13 -0.54 26.26 -13.56
N ALA A 14 -1.58 25.59 -14.08
CA ALA A 14 -1.87 24.19 -13.76
C ALA A 14 -0.73 23.26 -14.19
N LEU A 15 -0.20 23.45 -15.41
CA LEU A 15 0.96 22.69 -15.90
C LEU A 15 2.20 22.96 -15.06
N LEU A 16 2.47 24.21 -14.69
CA LEU A 16 3.61 24.56 -13.85
C LEU A 16 3.53 23.88 -12.48
N VAL A 17 2.37 23.91 -11.82
CA VAL A 17 2.16 23.24 -10.53
C VAL A 17 2.34 21.72 -10.67
N ALA A 18 1.81 21.12 -11.74
CA ALA A 18 1.97 19.69 -12.00
C ALA A 18 3.45 19.29 -12.16
N VAL A 19 4.21 20.05 -12.94
CA VAL A 19 5.64 19.80 -13.15
C VAL A 19 6.44 19.98 -11.86
N ILE A 20 6.16 21.05 -11.09
CA ILE A 20 6.83 21.28 -9.81
C ILE A 20 6.53 20.13 -8.84
N SER A 21 5.28 19.68 -8.76
CA SER A 21 4.90 18.53 -7.92
C SER A 21 5.73 17.30 -8.25
N GLN A 22 5.87 16.98 -9.54
CA GLN A 22 6.64 15.83 -9.99
C GLN A 22 8.15 15.94 -9.69
N LYS A 23 8.71 17.16 -9.70
CA LYS A 23 10.11 17.41 -9.35
C LYS A 23 10.36 17.41 -7.84
N LEU A 24 9.35 17.73 -7.03
CA LEU A 24 9.42 17.69 -5.57
C LEU A 24 9.17 16.30 -4.98
N GLU A 25 8.63 15.37 -5.76
CA GLU A 25 8.52 13.98 -5.34
C GLU A 25 9.92 13.38 -5.18
N LEU A 26 10.35 13.19 -3.93
CA LEU A 26 11.61 12.53 -3.63
C LEU A 26 11.65 11.16 -4.30
N THR A 27 12.78 10.86 -4.92
CA THR A 27 13.06 9.53 -5.49
C THR A 27 13.09 8.48 -4.38
N ARG A 28 12.89 7.21 -4.74
CA ARG A 28 12.90 6.10 -3.76
C ARG A 28 14.19 6.06 -2.93
N SER A 29 15.34 6.33 -3.56
CA SER A 29 16.64 6.35 -2.92
C SER A 29 16.78 7.49 -1.90
N GLU A 30 16.31 8.70 -2.25
CA GLU A 30 16.32 9.84 -1.33
C GLU A 30 15.39 9.61 -0.13
N ARG A 31 14.20 9.05 -0.35
CA ARG A 31 13.28 8.68 0.74
C ARG A 31 13.91 7.64 1.67
N TYR A 32 14.62 6.66 1.12
CA TYR A 32 15.32 5.66 1.93
C TYR A 32 16.38 6.30 2.82
N VAL A 33 17.23 7.17 2.26
CA VAL A 33 18.25 7.89 3.02
C VAL A 33 17.61 8.79 4.07
N HIS A 34 16.57 9.54 3.72
CA HIS A 34 15.85 10.40 4.66
C HIS A 34 15.26 9.61 5.84
N ASN A 35 14.63 8.47 5.57
CA ASN A 35 14.05 7.63 6.61
C ASN A 35 15.14 6.97 7.50
N PHE A 36 16.26 6.61 6.89
CA PHE A 36 17.43 6.10 7.62
C PHE A 36 18.00 7.17 8.57
N VAL A 37 18.19 8.38 8.09
CA VAL A 37 18.65 9.52 8.90
C VAL A 37 17.67 9.80 10.04
N ALA A 38 16.37 9.89 9.75
CA ALA A 38 15.33 10.11 10.76
C ALA A 38 15.33 9.01 11.84
N THR A 39 15.58 7.75 11.45
CA THR A 39 15.67 6.62 12.39
C THR A 39 16.88 6.76 13.31
N ILE A 40 18.05 7.14 12.78
CA ILE A 40 19.26 7.37 13.58
C ILE A 40 19.05 8.53 14.55
N GLU A 41 18.47 9.63 14.09
CA GLU A 41 18.19 10.80 14.92
C GLU A 41 17.26 10.47 16.07
N LEU A 42 16.16 9.74 15.82
CA LEU A 42 15.24 9.31 16.86
C LEU A 42 15.92 8.34 17.84
N ALA A 43 16.77 7.42 17.36
CA ALA A 43 17.50 6.50 18.23
C ALA A 43 18.49 7.24 19.15
N LYS A 44 19.20 8.25 18.63
CA LYS A 44 20.07 9.11 19.42
C LYS A 44 19.28 9.93 20.44
N ALA A 45 18.23 10.61 19.99
CA ALA A 45 17.38 11.42 20.85
C ALA A 45 16.73 10.58 21.96
N HIS A 46 16.34 9.33 21.67
CA HIS A 46 15.81 8.42 22.69
C HIS A 46 16.83 8.12 23.78
N LYS A 47 18.09 7.84 23.42
CA LYS A 47 19.18 7.62 24.38
C LYS A 47 19.43 8.86 25.24
N ASP A 48 19.47 10.04 24.62
CA ASP A 48 19.67 11.32 25.32
C ASP A 48 18.55 11.62 26.31
N GLN A 49 17.28 11.42 25.91
CA GLN A 49 16.15 11.62 26.81
C GLN A 49 16.09 10.57 27.92
N ALA A 50 16.42 9.30 27.64
CA ALA A 50 16.51 8.27 28.66
C ALA A 50 17.57 8.61 29.72
N ALA A 51 18.74 9.10 29.30
CA ALA A 51 19.77 9.58 30.21
C ALA A 51 19.28 10.76 31.07
N ASN A 52 18.54 11.70 30.47
CA ASN A 52 17.93 12.81 31.20
C ASN A 52 16.88 12.35 32.21
N VAL A 53 16.05 11.36 31.87
CA VAL A 53 15.08 10.77 32.81
C VAL A 53 15.79 10.19 34.03
N LEU A 54 16.89 9.45 33.83
CA LEU A 54 17.69 8.91 34.95
C LEU A 54 18.33 10.02 35.79
N LYS A 55 18.96 11.01 35.13
CA LYS A 55 19.61 12.15 35.77
C LYS A 55 18.65 12.95 36.64
N TYR A 56 17.51 13.36 36.09
CA TYR A 56 16.54 14.17 36.82
C TYR A 56 15.75 13.31 37.82
N GLY A 57 15.48 12.04 37.51
CA GLY A 57 14.84 11.08 38.42
C GLY A 57 15.65 10.88 39.69
N TRP A 58 16.96 10.61 39.54
CA TRP A 58 17.88 10.52 40.66
C TRP A 58 17.92 11.81 41.49
N LYS A 59 18.03 12.96 40.83
CA LYS A 59 18.10 14.26 41.51
C LYS A 59 16.81 14.59 42.28
N VAL A 60 15.64 14.27 41.73
CA VAL A 60 14.34 14.39 42.43
C VAL A 60 14.31 13.51 43.68
N TRP A 61 14.71 12.24 43.55
CA TRP A 61 14.77 11.31 44.69
C TRP A 61 15.70 11.82 45.79
N TYR A 62 16.90 12.27 45.41
CA TYR A 62 17.90 12.79 46.35
C TYR A 62 17.41 14.04 47.10
N LEU A 63 16.80 15.01 46.39
CA LEU A 63 16.27 16.22 46.99
C LEU A 63 15.10 15.93 47.94
N ARG A 64 14.24 14.97 47.57
CA ARG A 64 13.15 14.49 48.44
C ARG A 64 13.70 13.87 49.72
N ARG A 65 14.74 13.02 49.62
CA ARG A 65 15.38 12.38 50.78
C ARG A 65 16.04 13.38 51.74
N LYS A 66 16.51 14.52 51.22
CA LYS A 66 17.06 15.63 52.02
C LYS A 66 16.00 16.57 52.61
N GLY A 67 14.70 16.27 52.46
CA GLY A 67 13.61 17.15 52.93
C GLY A 67 13.48 18.46 52.14
N LYS A 68 14.13 18.59 50.98
CA LYS A 68 14.13 19.81 50.15
C LYS A 68 13.00 19.86 49.12
N SER A 69 11.88 19.21 49.41
CA SER A 69 10.74 19.08 48.48
C SER A 69 10.08 20.41 48.12
N ASN A 70 10.14 21.42 48.99
CA ASN A 70 9.53 22.73 48.75
C ASN A 70 10.50 23.74 48.08
N CYS A 71 11.72 23.33 47.77
CA CYS A 71 12.70 24.21 47.15
C CYS A 71 12.40 24.41 45.65
N ILE A 72 12.63 25.61 45.13
CA ILE A 72 12.53 25.94 43.69
C ILE A 72 13.34 24.94 42.84
N GLN A 73 14.51 24.52 43.33
CA GLN A 73 15.36 23.54 42.63
C GLN A 73 14.69 22.17 42.47
N TYR A 74 13.87 21.73 43.45
CA TYR A 74 13.11 20.49 43.37
C TYR A 74 12.04 20.60 42.28
N ILE A 75 11.25 21.68 42.29
CA ILE A 75 10.19 21.93 41.31
C ILE A 75 10.77 21.99 39.88
N GLN A 76 11.87 22.72 39.68
CA GLN A 76 12.53 22.80 38.37
C GLN A 76 13.05 21.43 37.90
N THR A 77 13.66 20.65 38.79
CA THR A 77 14.16 19.30 38.45
C THR A 77 13.00 18.35 38.12
N GLN A 78 11.91 18.42 38.88
CA GLN A 78 10.69 17.63 38.62
C GLN A 78 10.05 17.99 37.28
N ARG A 79 9.97 19.27 36.92
CA ARG A 79 9.49 19.70 35.60
C ARG A 79 10.38 19.14 34.49
N LYS A 80 11.70 19.26 34.61
CA LYS A 80 12.66 18.70 33.64
C LYS A 80 12.52 17.19 33.50
N LEU A 81 12.32 16.47 34.60
CA LEU A 81 12.03 15.03 34.59
C LEU A 81 10.76 14.72 33.78
N LEU A 82 9.66 15.42 34.08
CA LEU A 82 8.38 15.20 33.39
C LEU A 82 8.50 15.49 31.89
N THR A 83 9.18 16.58 31.52
CA THR A 83 9.47 16.93 30.13
C THR A 83 10.27 15.82 29.43
N SER A 84 11.33 15.30 30.04
CA SER A 84 12.11 14.20 29.45
C SER A 84 11.31 12.91 29.31
N ILE A 85 10.41 12.61 30.25
CA ILE A 85 9.50 11.46 30.14
C ILE A 85 8.54 11.64 28.95
N HIS A 86 7.93 12.82 28.80
CA HIS A 86 7.04 13.10 27.66
C HIS A 86 7.80 13.02 26.33
N LEU A 87 8.96 13.65 26.23
CA LEU A 87 9.78 13.59 25.02
C LEU A 87 10.20 12.15 24.68
N ALA A 88 10.57 11.34 25.67
CA ALA A 88 10.90 9.93 25.44
C ALA A 88 9.69 9.13 24.90
N ARG A 89 8.48 9.41 25.39
CA ARG A 89 7.24 8.78 24.88
C ARG A 89 6.93 9.22 23.46
N ASP A 90 7.05 10.51 23.16
CA ASP A 90 6.84 11.05 21.82
C ASP A 90 7.82 10.46 20.81
N ILE A 91 9.10 10.37 21.18
CA ILE A 91 10.13 9.73 20.35
C ILE A 91 9.79 8.26 20.11
N LYS A 92 9.37 7.51 21.15
CA LYS A 92 8.93 6.11 21.00
C LYS A 92 7.71 5.99 20.08
N GLN A 93 6.77 6.93 20.13
CA GLN A 93 5.62 6.92 19.22
C GLN A 93 6.04 7.23 17.78
N ARG A 94 6.98 8.17 17.56
CA ARG A 94 7.55 8.45 16.24
C ARG A 94 8.28 7.22 15.68
N GLN A 95 9.02 6.49 16.50
CA GLN A 95 9.66 5.23 16.08
C GLN A 95 8.63 4.18 15.62
N ARG A 96 7.50 4.03 16.32
CA ARG A 96 6.42 3.13 15.89
C ARG A 96 5.84 3.53 14.54
N LYS A 97 5.56 4.82 14.35
CA LYS A 97 5.06 5.33 13.06
C LYS A 97 6.03 5.03 11.91
N LEU A 98 7.34 5.17 12.13
CA LEU A 98 8.33 4.79 11.12
C LEU A 98 8.33 3.27 10.87
N ALA A 99 8.21 2.44 11.90
CA ALA A 99 8.13 0.99 11.78
C ALA A 99 6.88 0.52 11.01
N ASP A 100 5.71 1.10 11.32
CA ASP A 100 4.44 0.78 10.66
C ASP A 100 4.50 1.07 9.15
N ASN A 101 5.21 2.13 8.74
CA ASN A 101 5.44 2.45 7.33
C ASN A 101 6.23 1.34 6.59
N TYR A 102 7.12 0.62 7.27
CA TYR A 102 7.84 -0.52 6.69
C TYR A 102 7.01 -1.79 6.67
N VAL A 103 6.25 -2.05 7.74
CA VAL A 103 5.36 -3.22 7.85
C VAL A 103 4.28 -3.18 6.77
N SER A 104 3.63 -2.03 6.59
CA SER A 104 2.61 -1.85 5.54
C SER A 104 3.15 -2.13 4.13
N LEU A 105 4.39 -1.70 3.83
CA LEU A 105 5.02 -1.95 2.53
C LEU A 105 5.34 -3.45 2.33
N LEU A 106 5.73 -4.16 3.38
CA LEU A 106 6.00 -5.60 3.33
C LEU A 106 4.70 -6.42 3.18
N GLU A 107 3.64 -6.02 3.88
CA GLU A 107 2.30 -6.60 3.73
C GLU A 107 1.77 -6.42 2.31
N LEU A 108 1.96 -5.23 1.71
CA LEU A 108 1.60 -4.98 0.31
C LEU A 108 2.33 -5.93 -0.66
N PHE A 109 3.61 -6.21 -0.44
CA PHE A 109 4.34 -7.18 -1.28
C PHE A 109 3.83 -8.60 -1.11
N THR A 110 3.43 -9.00 0.10
CA THR A 110 2.83 -10.31 0.35
C THR A 110 1.48 -10.44 -0.37
N VAL A 111 0.62 -9.42 -0.25
CA VAL A 111 -0.67 -9.36 -0.94
C VAL A 111 -0.50 -9.38 -2.46
N GLN A 112 0.50 -8.66 -2.99
CA GLN A 112 0.80 -8.67 -4.41
C GLN A 112 1.19 -10.06 -4.88
N ARG A 113 2.09 -10.75 -4.16
CA ARG A 113 2.53 -12.10 -4.51
C ARG A 113 1.39 -13.11 -4.48
N SER A 114 0.53 -13.07 -3.44
CA SER A 114 -0.64 -13.94 -3.38
C SER A 114 -1.64 -13.64 -4.49
N THR A 115 -1.88 -12.36 -4.79
CA THR A 115 -2.79 -11.95 -5.87
C THR A 115 -2.27 -12.39 -7.23
N SER A 116 -0.98 -12.25 -7.50
CA SER A 116 -0.36 -12.75 -8.74
C SER A 116 -0.51 -14.26 -8.86
N ALA A 117 -0.24 -15.03 -7.80
CA ALA A 117 -0.40 -16.48 -7.82
C ALA A 117 -1.85 -16.91 -8.10
N VAL A 118 -2.83 -16.26 -7.48
CA VAL A 118 -4.25 -16.50 -7.75
C VAL A 118 -4.61 -16.13 -9.19
N THR A 119 -4.06 -15.02 -9.72
CA THR A 119 -4.29 -14.58 -11.10
C THR A 119 -3.73 -15.57 -12.12
N ASP A 120 -2.55 -16.13 -11.85
CA ASP A 120 -1.96 -17.16 -12.71
C ASP A 120 -2.81 -18.43 -12.70
N GLU A 121 -3.28 -18.85 -11.51
CA GLU A 121 -4.17 -20.00 -11.38
C GLU A 121 -5.50 -19.80 -12.12
N THR A 122 -6.13 -18.62 -11.98
CA THR A 122 -7.37 -18.33 -12.70
C THR A 122 -7.15 -18.27 -14.20
N SER A 123 -6.04 -17.69 -14.66
CA SER A 123 -5.69 -17.66 -16.09
C SER A 123 -5.51 -19.06 -16.67
N GLN A 124 -4.84 -19.97 -15.95
CA GLN A 124 -4.75 -21.38 -16.34
C GLN A 124 -6.12 -22.06 -16.41
N ARG A 125 -7.00 -21.79 -15.43
CA ARG A 125 -8.37 -22.32 -15.46
C ARG A 125 -9.18 -21.79 -16.65
N VAL A 126 -9.00 -20.52 -17.03
CA VAL A 126 -9.64 -19.92 -18.21
C VAL A 126 -9.16 -20.61 -19.48
N ILE A 127 -7.86 -20.83 -19.66
CA ILE A 127 -7.32 -21.54 -20.83
C ILE A 127 -7.91 -22.95 -20.94
N VAL A 128 -7.97 -23.69 -19.82
CA VAL A 128 -8.58 -25.02 -19.81
C VAL A 128 -10.08 -24.97 -20.13
N MET A 129 -10.76 -23.90 -19.74
CA MET A 129 -12.17 -23.71 -20.00
C MET A 129 -12.43 -23.36 -21.47
N GLU A 130 -11.62 -22.51 -22.09
CA GLU A 130 -11.64 -22.22 -23.52
C GLU A 130 -11.45 -23.51 -24.34
N GLN A 131 -10.45 -24.34 -24.01
CA GLN A 131 -10.25 -25.63 -24.68
C GLN A 131 -11.45 -26.59 -24.56
N LYS A 132 -12.20 -26.51 -23.46
CA LYS A 132 -13.43 -27.30 -23.29
C LYS A 132 -14.58 -26.74 -24.11
N ILE A 133 -14.67 -25.42 -24.26
CA ILE A 133 -15.65 -24.74 -25.11
C ILE A 133 -15.41 -25.12 -26.57
N ASP A 134 -14.16 -25.05 -27.05
CA ASP A 134 -13.80 -25.45 -28.42
C ASP A 134 -14.26 -26.89 -28.73
N LYS A 135 -14.01 -27.83 -27.79
CA LYS A 135 -14.45 -29.23 -27.92
C LYS A 135 -15.97 -29.39 -27.93
N VAL A 136 -16.69 -28.50 -27.25
CA VAL A 136 -18.16 -28.49 -27.26
C VAL A 136 -18.68 -27.94 -28.58
N GLU A 137 -18.04 -26.89 -29.12
CA GLU A 137 -18.35 -26.34 -30.45
C GLU A 137 -18.14 -27.39 -31.54
N ASP A 138 -17.02 -28.12 -31.52
CA ASP A 138 -16.75 -29.21 -32.47
C ASP A 138 -17.85 -30.28 -32.46
N LYS A 139 -18.28 -30.71 -31.27
CA LYS A 139 -19.35 -31.70 -31.12
C LYS A 139 -20.71 -31.17 -31.60
N LEU A 140 -20.99 -29.89 -31.40
CA LEU A 140 -22.20 -29.25 -31.91
C LEU A 140 -22.23 -29.23 -33.44
N VAL A 141 -21.09 -28.93 -34.07
CA VAL A 141 -20.95 -29.01 -35.54
C VAL A 141 -21.17 -30.44 -36.03
N GLU A 142 -20.58 -31.43 -35.36
CA GLU A 142 -20.74 -32.85 -35.73
C GLU A 142 -22.19 -33.33 -35.62
N ILE A 143 -22.90 -32.93 -34.55
CA ILE A 143 -24.33 -33.19 -34.38
C ILE A 143 -25.15 -32.52 -35.48
N ASN A 144 -24.86 -31.25 -35.79
CA ASN A 144 -25.57 -30.50 -36.82
C ASN A 144 -25.40 -31.15 -38.21
N GLN A 145 -24.18 -31.57 -38.54
CA GLN A 145 -23.90 -32.32 -39.78
C GLN A 145 -24.64 -33.65 -39.82
N GLY A 146 -24.68 -34.37 -38.70
CA GLY A 146 -25.45 -35.61 -38.54
C GLY A 146 -26.94 -35.41 -38.78
N MET A 147 -27.52 -34.32 -38.27
CA MET A 147 -28.91 -33.93 -38.52
C MET A 147 -29.19 -33.66 -39.99
N LEU A 148 -28.36 -32.86 -40.66
CA LEU A 148 -28.52 -32.56 -42.10
C LEU A 148 -28.47 -33.84 -42.95
N ASN A 149 -27.53 -34.74 -42.67
CA ASN A 149 -27.45 -36.04 -43.35
C ASN A 149 -28.71 -36.90 -43.12
N LEU A 150 -29.30 -36.81 -41.93
CA LEU A 150 -30.54 -37.51 -41.61
C LEU A 150 -31.71 -36.92 -42.38
N GLU A 151 -31.80 -35.59 -42.46
CA GLU A 151 -32.79 -34.84 -43.22
C GLU A 151 -32.72 -35.17 -44.72
N ASP A 152 -31.52 -35.20 -45.31
CA ASP A 152 -31.30 -35.60 -46.70
C ASP A 152 -31.77 -37.04 -46.98
N LYS A 153 -31.44 -37.98 -46.09
CA LYS A 153 -31.94 -39.37 -46.21
C LYS A 153 -33.46 -39.43 -46.12
N LEU A 154 -34.06 -38.63 -45.23
CA LEU A 154 -35.51 -38.56 -45.09
C LEU A 154 -36.16 -38.01 -46.37
N ASN A 155 -35.60 -36.95 -46.95
CA ASN A 155 -36.06 -36.33 -48.19
C ASN A 155 -35.97 -37.30 -49.38
N ILE A 156 -34.88 -38.07 -49.48
CA ILE A 156 -34.73 -39.12 -50.51
C ILE A 156 -35.78 -40.23 -50.35
N LEU A 157 -36.05 -40.66 -49.11
CA LEU A 157 -37.08 -41.66 -48.83
C LEU A 157 -38.49 -41.13 -49.16
N LEU A 158 -38.76 -39.87 -48.82
CA LEU A 158 -40.00 -39.18 -49.17
C LEU A 158 -40.21 -39.13 -50.68
N ASP A 159 -39.22 -38.67 -51.46
CA ASP A 159 -39.29 -38.60 -52.93
C ASP A 159 -39.50 -39.98 -53.58
N ARG A 160 -38.93 -41.03 -52.97
CA ARG A 160 -39.10 -42.42 -53.43
C ARG A 160 -40.50 -42.97 -53.13
N ILE A 161 -41.20 -42.46 -52.12
CA ILE A 161 -42.60 -42.81 -51.80
C ILE A 161 -43.55 -42.03 -52.71
N THR A 162 -43.31 -40.75 -52.99
CA THR A 162 -44.17 -39.93 -53.87
C THR A 162 -44.07 -40.27 -55.36
N LYS A 163 -42.99 -40.92 -55.81
CA LYS A 163 -42.82 -41.38 -57.21
C LYS A 163 -43.40 -42.78 -57.51
N LYS A 164 -44.03 -43.43 -56.54
CA LYS A 164 -44.77 -44.70 -56.70
C LYS A 164 -46.27 -44.45 -56.73
#